data_AF-A0A2V5LDC9-F1
#
_entry.id   AF-A0A2V5LDC9-F1
#
_cell.length_a   1.000
_cell.length_b   1.000
_cell.length_c   1.000
_cell.angle_alpha   90.00
_cell.angle_beta   90.00
_cell.angle_gamma   90.00
#
_symmetry.space_group_name_H-M   'P 1'
#
loop_
_entity.id
_entity.type
_entity.pdbx_description
1 polymer ?
#
loop_
_entity_poly.entity_id
_entity_poly.type
_entity_poly.pdbx_seq_one_letter_code
_entity_poly.pdbx_strand_id
1 'polypeptide(L)'
;MQTRHVGNNWVPLLCLSVLFLFTGAVSMMAQGGNGASPGAFVLSTLLAGGIVALWLWRNPSWWLAPPKHYLYLAGGTLAGVLLLAMIPFLHGCGPWLVLGGALATYGYFERLRLLVTTGGGVALAGFLAMVIHADVWGGALHLLAAAGLAFTANRLYVLRNGRRREVQDSDPAFIGSFEEFDAEEPPNFWERR
;
A
#
# COMPACT_ATOMS: atom_id res chain seq x y z
N MET A 1 -14.94 -8.99 -20.85
CA MET A 1 -15.26 -8.06 -19.73
C MET A 1 -14.20 -8.17 -18.65
N GLN A 2 -13.52 -7.07 -18.33
CA GLN A 2 -12.65 -6.98 -17.15
C GLN A 2 -13.38 -6.16 -16.09
N THR A 3 -13.72 -6.78 -14.96
CA THR A 3 -14.37 -6.09 -13.85
C THR A 3 -13.32 -5.37 -13.00
N ARG A 4 -13.43 -4.04 -12.91
CA ARG A 4 -12.63 -3.25 -11.97
C ARG A 4 -13.22 -3.43 -10.58
N HIS A 5 -12.37 -3.71 -9.61
CA HIS A 5 -12.82 -4.00 -8.26
C HIS A 5 -11.82 -3.49 -7.24
N VAL A 6 -12.27 -2.72 -6.25
CA VAL A 6 -11.41 -2.18 -5.18
C VAL A 6 -10.69 -3.30 -4.41
N GLY A 7 -11.30 -4.49 -4.34
CA GLY A 7 -10.68 -5.67 -3.75
C GLY A 7 -9.39 -6.10 -4.46
N ASN A 8 -9.14 -5.74 -5.72
CA ASN A 8 -7.90 -6.07 -6.44
C ASN A 8 -6.64 -5.47 -5.80
N ASN A 9 -6.80 -4.48 -4.91
CA ASN A 9 -5.74 -3.89 -4.10
C ASN A 9 -5.19 -4.81 -2.99
N TRP A 10 -5.75 -6.02 -2.81
CA TRP A 10 -5.23 -6.97 -1.82
C TRP A 10 -3.78 -7.41 -2.09
N VAL A 11 -3.37 -7.57 -3.35
CA VAL A 11 -2.00 -7.93 -3.71
C VAL A 11 -1.00 -6.82 -3.40
N PRO A 12 -1.23 -5.54 -3.79
CA PRO A 12 -0.39 -4.43 -3.34
C PRO A 12 -0.14 -4.38 -1.84
N LEU A 13 -1.18 -4.58 -1.03
CA LEU A 13 -1.05 -4.61 0.43
C LEU A 13 -0.23 -5.81 0.92
N LEU A 14 -0.44 -6.99 0.31
CA LEU A 14 0.33 -8.18 0.64
C LEU A 14 1.81 -8.00 0.28
N CYS A 15 2.10 -7.42 -0.89
CA CYS A 15 3.47 -7.08 -1.30
C CYS A 15 4.13 -6.11 -0.31
N LEU A 16 3.42 -5.07 0.14
CA LEU A 16 3.91 -4.18 1.18
C LEU A 16 4.14 -4.94 2.50
N SER A 17 3.23 -5.81 2.91
CA SER A 17 3.41 -6.64 4.11
C SER A 17 4.69 -7.47 4.04
N VAL A 18 4.93 -8.16 2.93
CA VAL A 18 6.13 -8.98 2.72
C VAL A 18 7.39 -8.11 2.69
N LEU A 19 7.32 -6.93 2.07
CA LEU A 19 8.39 -5.95 2.09
C LEU A 19 8.75 -5.53 3.52
N PHE A 20 7.75 -5.24 4.37
CA PHE A 20 7.99 -4.87 5.77
C PHE A 20 8.58 -6.02 6.60
N LEU A 21 8.16 -7.27 6.34
CA LEU A 21 8.77 -8.44 6.98
C LEU A 21 10.22 -8.64 6.55
N PHE A 22 10.50 -8.56 5.25
CA PHE A 22 11.84 -8.74 4.71
C PHE A 22 12.80 -7.66 5.21
N THR A 23 12.40 -6.38 5.11
CA THR A 23 13.21 -5.25 5.59
C THR A 23 13.42 -5.30 7.09
N GLY A 24 12.41 -5.73 7.86
CA GLY A 24 12.53 -5.97 9.29
C GLY A 24 13.51 -7.10 9.62
N ALA A 25 13.48 -8.21 8.88
CA ALA A 25 14.43 -9.30 9.05
C ALA A 25 15.88 -8.85 8.78
N VAL A 26 16.10 -8.10 7.69
CA VAL A 26 17.42 -7.52 7.37
C VAL A 26 17.88 -6.54 8.45
N SER A 27 16.98 -5.68 8.94
CA SER A 27 17.28 -4.76 10.05
C SER A 27 17.72 -5.50 11.32
N MET A 28 17.01 -6.58 11.69
CA MET A 28 17.37 -7.38 12.86
C MET A 28 18.74 -8.04 12.71
N MET A 29 19.07 -8.55 11.51
CA MET A 29 20.35 -9.23 11.25
C MET A 29 21.54 -8.27 11.13
N ALA A 30 21.35 -7.10 10.51
CA ALA A 30 22.44 -6.19 10.16
C ALA A 30 22.63 -5.03 11.15
N GLN A 31 21.58 -4.66 11.89
CA GLN A 31 21.53 -3.45 12.71
C GLN A 31 20.95 -3.70 14.12
N GLY A 32 20.78 -4.97 14.52
CA GLY A 32 20.22 -5.33 15.83
C GLY A 32 18.77 -4.84 16.05
N GLY A 33 18.04 -4.53 14.97
CA GLY A 33 16.69 -3.99 15.03
C GLY A 33 16.60 -2.49 15.27
N ASN A 34 17.73 -1.76 15.27
CA ASN A 34 17.80 -0.31 15.50
C ASN A 34 17.54 0.51 14.22
N GLY A 35 16.42 0.22 13.55
CA GLY A 35 15.94 0.99 12.41
C GLY A 35 16.03 0.26 11.08
N ALA A 36 15.46 0.86 10.04
CA ALA A 36 15.37 0.23 8.73
C ALA A 36 16.69 0.26 7.95
N SER A 37 17.01 -0.84 7.26
CA SER A 37 18.05 -0.83 6.23
C SER A 37 17.55 -0.09 4.98
N PRO A 38 18.12 1.07 4.61
CA PRO A 38 17.63 1.88 3.49
C PRO A 38 17.72 1.14 2.16
N GLY A 39 18.85 0.45 1.93
CA GLY A 39 19.07 -0.35 0.72
C GLY A 39 18.07 -1.49 0.58
N ALA A 40 17.73 -2.16 1.68
CA ALA A 40 16.70 -3.19 1.67
C ALA A 40 15.32 -2.60 1.32
N PHE A 41 14.95 -1.45 1.87
CA PHE A 41 13.69 -0.79 1.53
C PHE A 41 13.62 -0.39 0.06
N VAL A 42 14.67 0.21 -0.48
CA VAL A 42 14.72 0.60 -1.89
C VAL A 42 14.55 -0.60 -2.79
N LEU A 43 15.36 -1.65 -2.58
CA LEU A 43 15.30 -2.87 -3.38
C LEU A 43 13.92 -3.54 -3.31
N SER A 44 13.40 -3.73 -2.10
CA SER A 44 12.10 -4.37 -1.93
C SER A 44 10.96 -3.51 -2.47
N THR A 45 11.04 -2.18 -2.40
CA THR A 45 10.03 -1.28 -2.98
C THR A 45 10.01 -1.39 -4.51
N LEU A 46 11.18 -1.47 -5.15
CA LEU A 46 11.27 -1.68 -6.60
C LEU A 46 10.67 -3.02 -7.02
N LEU A 47 11.02 -4.11 -6.30
CA LEU A 47 10.47 -5.43 -6.56
C LEU A 47 8.96 -5.48 -6.34
N ALA A 48 8.47 -4.96 -5.20
CA ALA A 48 7.05 -4.87 -4.89
C ALA A 48 6.30 -4.03 -5.93
N GLY A 49 6.87 -2.88 -6.34
CA GLY A 49 6.31 -2.02 -7.37
C GLY A 49 6.16 -2.73 -8.71
N GLY A 50 7.17 -3.50 -9.14
CA GLY A 50 7.11 -4.31 -10.36
C GLY A 50 6.01 -5.39 -10.30
N ILE A 51 5.92 -6.13 -9.18
CA ILE A 51 4.89 -7.14 -8.98
C ILE A 51 3.49 -6.50 -8.96
N VAL A 52 3.34 -5.37 -8.28
CA VAL A 52 2.09 -4.61 -8.21
C VAL A 52 1.67 -4.09 -9.57
N ALA A 53 2.58 -3.50 -10.35
CA ALA A 53 2.29 -3.03 -11.69
C ALA A 53 1.82 -4.16 -12.60
N LEU A 54 2.53 -5.31 -12.59
CA LEU A 54 2.14 -6.48 -13.36
C LEU A 54 0.78 -7.04 -12.94
N TRP A 55 0.52 -7.08 -11.64
CA TRP A 55 -0.76 -7.55 -11.10
C TRP A 55 -1.91 -6.63 -11.50
N LEU A 56 -1.76 -5.32 -11.32
CA LEU A 56 -2.79 -4.33 -11.62
C LEU A 56 -3.04 -4.17 -13.12
N TRP A 57 -2.04 -4.44 -13.97
CA TRP A 57 -2.27 -4.58 -15.41
C TRP A 57 -3.30 -5.69 -15.67
N ARG A 58 -3.09 -6.87 -15.07
CA ARG A 58 -3.97 -8.03 -15.30
C ARG A 58 -5.29 -7.96 -14.51
N ASN A 59 -5.31 -7.25 -13.40
CA ASN A 59 -6.44 -7.13 -12.48
C ASN A 59 -6.66 -5.65 -12.12
N PRO A 60 -7.25 -4.86 -13.01
CA PRO A 60 -7.39 -3.42 -12.80
C PRO A 60 -8.20 -3.13 -11.54
N SER A 61 -7.70 -2.20 -10.73
CA SER A 61 -8.41 -1.74 -9.53
C SER A 61 -9.46 -0.69 -9.88
N TRP A 62 -10.37 -0.46 -8.95
CA TRP A 62 -11.28 0.68 -9.03
C TRP A 62 -10.46 1.96 -8.81
N TRP A 63 -10.55 2.93 -9.74
CA TRP A 63 -9.83 4.21 -9.69
C TRP A 63 -10.84 5.36 -9.80
N LEU A 64 -11.14 6.02 -8.68
CA LEU A 64 -12.05 7.18 -8.62
C LEU A 64 -11.40 8.51 -9.04
N ALA A 65 -10.11 8.68 -8.78
CA ALA A 65 -9.41 9.93 -9.06
C ALA A 65 -8.96 10.02 -10.53
N PRO A 66 -8.62 11.22 -11.05
CA PRO A 66 -8.07 11.33 -12.39
C PRO A 66 -6.74 10.57 -12.51
N PRO A 67 -6.47 9.82 -13.61
CA PRO A 67 -5.31 8.94 -13.77
C PRO A 67 -3.95 9.56 -13.42
N LYS A 68 -3.77 10.86 -13.74
CA LYS A 68 -2.56 11.63 -13.42
C LYS A 68 -2.21 11.60 -11.93
N HIS A 69 -3.20 11.55 -11.03
CA HIS A 69 -2.97 11.51 -9.59
C HIS A 69 -2.31 10.21 -9.16
N TYR A 70 -2.71 9.06 -9.73
CA TYR A 70 -2.08 7.78 -9.46
C TYR A 70 -0.67 7.71 -10.02
N LEU A 71 -0.42 8.31 -11.20
CA LEU A 71 0.93 8.42 -11.76
C LEU A 71 1.83 9.28 -10.88
N TYR A 72 1.35 10.44 -10.41
CA TYR A 72 2.11 11.29 -9.48
C TYR A 72 2.32 10.59 -8.14
N LEU A 73 1.33 9.83 -7.65
CA LEU A 73 1.46 9.08 -6.42
C LEU A 73 2.50 7.96 -6.56
N ALA A 74 2.45 7.17 -7.63
CA ALA A 74 3.41 6.09 -7.87
C ALA A 74 4.83 6.63 -8.08
N GLY A 75 4.98 7.64 -8.95
CA GLY A 75 6.27 8.28 -9.21
C GLY A 75 6.83 8.99 -7.97
N GLY A 76 5.98 9.73 -7.26
CA GLY A 76 6.33 10.41 -6.02
C GLY A 76 6.69 9.44 -4.88
N THR A 77 6.04 8.28 -4.82
CA THR A 77 6.37 7.21 -3.86
C THR A 77 7.76 6.64 -4.14
N LEU A 78 8.05 6.28 -5.39
CA LEU A 78 9.36 5.74 -5.77
C LEU A 78 10.47 6.77 -5.54
N ALA A 79 10.28 8.00 -6.02
CA ALA A 79 11.23 9.08 -5.81
C ALA A 79 11.40 9.41 -4.32
N GLY A 80 10.30 9.47 -3.56
CA GLY A 80 10.32 9.74 -2.13
C GLY A 80 11.09 8.66 -1.35
N VAL A 81 10.83 7.38 -1.62
CA VAL A 81 11.58 6.27 -0.99
C VAL A 81 13.06 6.37 -1.30
N LEU A 82 13.44 6.61 -2.56
CA LEU A 82 14.84 6.77 -2.97
C LEU A 82 15.50 7.96 -2.28
N LEU A 83 14.90 9.14 -2.36
CA LEU A 83 15.47 10.37 -1.81
C LEU A 83 15.59 10.31 -0.28
N LEU A 84 14.56 9.83 0.41
CA LEU A 84 14.56 9.76 1.87
C LEU A 84 15.44 8.62 2.39
N ALA A 85 15.64 7.56 1.61
CA ALA A 85 16.66 6.53 1.89
C ALA A 85 18.10 7.04 1.72
N MET A 86 18.32 8.18 1.06
CA MET A 86 19.65 8.80 0.93
C MET A 86 19.97 9.79 2.06
N ILE A 87 18.97 10.28 2.78
CA ILE A 87 19.14 11.29 3.84
C ILE A 87 19.49 10.61 5.19
N PRO A 88 20.70 10.78 5.75
CA PRO A 88 21.18 9.99 6.91
C PRO A 88 20.26 9.99 8.13
N PHE A 89 19.64 11.12 8.46
CA PHE A 89 18.73 11.22 9.60
C PHE A 89 17.36 10.56 9.37
N LEU A 90 17.04 10.22 8.11
CA LEU A 90 15.78 9.59 7.69
C LEU A 90 15.98 8.17 7.16
N HIS A 91 17.23 7.66 7.11
CA HIS A 91 17.54 6.33 6.61
C HIS A 91 16.65 5.24 7.22
N GLY A 92 16.35 5.34 8.52
CA GLY A 92 15.53 4.37 9.24
C GLY A 92 14.01 4.52 9.12
N CYS A 93 13.48 5.70 8.78
CA CYS A 93 12.05 6.01 8.87
C CYS A 93 11.45 6.65 7.61
N GLY A 94 12.27 7.27 6.77
CA GLY A 94 11.88 7.96 5.55
C GLY A 94 11.03 7.08 4.62
N PRO A 95 11.51 5.89 4.24
CA PRO A 95 10.72 4.95 3.45
C PRO A 95 9.37 4.57 4.08
N TRP A 96 9.28 4.46 5.41
CA TRP A 96 8.02 4.18 6.10
C TRP A 96 7.02 5.31 5.94
N LEU A 97 7.47 6.55 6.16
CA LEU A 97 6.64 7.74 6.05
C LEU A 97 6.11 7.88 4.61
N VAL A 98 6.94 7.62 3.61
CA VAL A 98 6.54 7.66 2.20
C VAL A 98 5.53 6.55 1.89
N LEU A 99 5.82 5.30 2.24
CA LEU A 99 4.94 4.18 1.92
C LEU A 99 3.60 4.28 2.67
N GLY A 100 3.62 4.67 3.95
CA GLY A 100 2.43 4.91 4.75
C GLY A 100 1.62 6.10 4.22
N GLY A 101 2.27 7.22 3.92
CA GLY A 101 1.64 8.41 3.34
C GLY A 101 1.07 8.16 1.95
N ALA A 102 1.77 7.37 1.12
CA ALA A 102 1.31 6.96 -0.19
C ALA A 102 0.07 6.08 -0.10
N LEU A 103 0.08 5.11 0.83
CA LEU A 103 -1.08 4.25 1.07
C LEU A 103 -2.27 5.05 1.59
N ALA A 104 -2.05 6.01 2.49
CA ALA A 104 -3.11 6.85 3.01
C ALA A 104 -3.70 7.78 1.94
N THR A 105 -2.83 8.38 1.11
CA THR A 105 -3.24 9.23 -0.02
C THR A 105 -4.01 8.42 -1.07
N TYR A 106 -3.54 7.21 -1.38
CA TYR A 106 -4.27 6.27 -2.24
C TYR A 106 -5.65 5.93 -1.65
N GLY A 107 -5.71 5.63 -0.34
CA GLY A 107 -6.97 5.40 0.37
C GLY A 107 -7.92 6.59 0.32
N TYR A 108 -7.40 7.82 0.39
CA TYR A 108 -8.18 9.03 0.24
C TYR A 108 -8.75 9.17 -1.18
N PHE A 109 -7.95 8.92 -2.22
CA PHE A 109 -8.41 8.92 -3.61
C PHE A 109 -9.53 7.90 -3.84
N GLU A 110 -9.42 6.71 -3.27
CA GLU A 110 -10.44 5.66 -3.38
C GLU A 110 -11.59 5.78 -2.36
N ARG A 111 -11.60 6.84 -1.52
CA ARG A 111 -12.56 7.00 -0.41
C ARG A 111 -12.63 5.79 0.54
N LEU A 112 -11.56 5.01 0.61
CA LEU A 112 -11.48 3.78 1.38
C LEU A 112 -10.77 4.04 2.71
N ARG A 113 -11.57 4.35 3.75
CA ARG A 113 -11.08 4.67 5.11
C ARG A 113 -10.09 3.66 5.66
N LEU A 114 -10.30 2.37 5.36
CA LEU A 114 -9.41 1.29 5.77
C LEU A 114 -7.96 1.51 5.32
N LEU A 115 -7.74 1.95 4.06
CA LEU A 115 -6.39 2.23 3.55
C LEU A 115 -5.80 3.50 4.18
N VAL A 116 -6.63 4.51 4.43
CA VAL A 116 -6.23 5.73 5.14
C VAL A 116 -5.72 5.39 6.53
N THR A 117 -6.46 4.59 7.30
CA THR A 117 -6.08 4.21 8.66
C THR A 117 -4.84 3.31 8.68
N THR A 118 -4.75 2.34 7.77
CA THR A 118 -3.59 1.44 7.71
C THR A 118 -2.34 2.20 7.26
N GLY A 119 -2.44 3.06 6.25
CA GLY A 119 -1.34 3.92 5.81
C GLY A 119 -0.87 4.89 6.89
N GLY A 120 -1.81 5.54 7.58
CA GLY A 120 -1.51 6.38 8.74
C GLY A 120 -0.82 5.61 9.88
N GLY A 121 -1.27 4.38 10.16
CA GLY A 121 -0.64 3.49 11.14
C GLY A 121 0.79 3.11 10.77
N VAL A 122 1.06 2.79 9.49
CA VAL A 122 2.41 2.52 8.99
C VAL A 122 3.31 3.76 9.11
N ALA A 123 2.81 4.93 8.74
CA ALA A 123 3.58 6.18 8.88
C ALA A 123 3.89 6.49 10.36
N LEU A 124 2.90 6.33 11.25
CA LEU A 124 3.08 6.50 12.69
C LEU A 124 4.10 5.51 13.26
N ALA A 125 4.04 4.24 12.85
CA ALA A 125 5.03 3.24 13.25
C ALA A 125 6.44 3.65 12.78
N GLY A 126 6.59 4.14 11.55
CA GLY A 126 7.88 4.66 11.07
C GLY A 126 8.39 5.84 11.87
N PHE A 127 7.51 6.77 12.25
CA PHE A 127 7.86 7.89 13.12
C PHE A 127 8.27 7.42 14.53
N LEU A 128 7.53 6.48 15.13
CA LEU A 128 7.86 5.92 16.43
C LEU A 128 9.19 5.17 16.42
N ALA A 129 9.52 4.47 15.33
CA ALA A 129 10.80 3.81 15.15
C ALA A 129 11.98 4.80 15.12
N MET A 130 11.74 6.06 14.70
CA MET A 130 12.73 7.13 14.70
C MET A 130 12.92 7.74 16.09
N VAL A 131 11.83 7.94 16.83
CA VAL A 131 11.87 8.68 18.11
C VAL A 131 12.30 7.78 19.28
N ILE A 132 11.88 6.52 19.27
CA ILE A 132 12.12 5.59 20.38
C ILE A 132 13.40 4.79 20.11
N HIS A 133 14.44 5.12 20.86
CA HIS A 133 15.76 4.49 20.77
C HIS A 133 15.84 3.33 21.77
N ALA A 134 15.25 2.19 21.40
CA ALA A 134 15.27 0.97 22.20
C ALA A 134 15.61 -0.23 21.32
N ASP A 135 16.46 -1.11 21.84
CA ASP A 135 16.85 -2.33 21.15
C ASP A 135 15.59 -3.15 20.82
N VAL A 136 15.51 -3.67 19.59
CA VAL A 136 14.38 -4.47 19.06
C VAL A 136 13.10 -3.67 18.71
N TRP A 137 12.96 -2.41 19.13
CA TRP A 137 11.73 -1.64 18.91
C TRP A 137 11.40 -1.44 17.42
N GLY A 138 12.40 -1.15 16.60
CA GLY A 138 12.24 -1.05 15.16
C GLY A 138 11.75 -2.36 14.52
N GLY A 139 12.29 -3.49 14.96
CA GLY A 139 11.85 -4.83 14.53
C GLY A 139 10.41 -5.15 14.92
N ALA A 140 10.00 -4.80 16.14
CA ALA A 140 8.61 -4.97 16.59
C ALA A 140 7.63 -4.13 15.76
N LEU A 141 7.99 -2.88 15.47
CA LEU A 141 7.19 -2.00 14.62
C LEU A 141 7.09 -2.53 13.18
N HIS A 142 8.14 -3.18 12.67
CA HIS A 142 8.12 -3.82 11.34
C HIS A 142 7.06 -4.93 11.30
N LEU A 143 7.02 -5.76 12.34
CA LEU A 143 6.02 -6.82 12.49
C LEU A 143 4.60 -6.26 12.62
N LEU A 144 4.41 -5.20 13.40
CA LEU A 144 3.11 -4.55 13.54
C LEU A 144 2.61 -3.94 12.23
N ALA A 145 3.48 -3.24 11.49
CA ALA A 145 3.16 -2.70 10.18
C ALA A 145 2.79 -3.82 9.19
N ALA A 146 3.59 -4.88 9.13
CA ALA A 146 3.32 -6.05 8.30
C ALA A 146 1.98 -6.71 8.67
N ALA A 147 1.71 -6.94 9.96
CA ALA A 147 0.46 -7.54 10.42
C ALA A 147 -0.75 -6.68 10.05
N GLY A 148 -0.67 -5.35 10.22
CA GLY A 148 -1.72 -4.42 9.82
C GLY A 148 -1.98 -4.44 8.30
N LEU A 149 -0.92 -4.47 7.49
CA LEU A 149 -1.01 -4.58 6.04
C LEU A 149 -1.60 -5.92 5.60
N ALA A 150 -1.15 -7.03 6.18
CA ALA A 150 -1.67 -8.37 5.90
C ALA A 150 -3.15 -8.51 6.29
N PHE A 151 -3.55 -7.99 7.46
CA PHE A 151 -4.95 -7.95 7.87
C PHE A 151 -5.80 -7.16 6.86
N THR A 152 -5.30 -6.01 6.43
CA THR A 152 -5.97 -5.16 5.43
C THR A 152 -6.06 -5.87 4.08
N ALA A 153 -4.99 -6.54 3.65
CA ALA A 153 -4.97 -7.36 2.44
C ALA A 153 -6.02 -8.47 2.51
N ASN A 154 -6.11 -9.18 3.63
CA ASN A 154 -7.11 -10.22 3.84
C ASN A 154 -8.55 -9.67 3.77
N ARG A 155 -8.81 -8.49 4.37
CA ARG A 155 -10.12 -7.83 4.26
C ARG A 155 -10.49 -7.53 2.80
N LEU A 156 -9.55 -7.03 1.99
CA LEU A 156 -9.79 -6.77 0.57
C LEU A 156 -9.91 -8.05 -0.27
N TYR A 157 -9.16 -9.09 0.08
CA TYR A 157 -9.27 -10.41 -0.53
C TYR A 157 -10.67 -11.02 -0.29
N VAL A 158 -11.14 -10.98 0.95
CA VAL A 158 -12.49 -11.44 1.32
C VAL A 158 -13.56 -10.59 0.64
N LEU A 159 -13.36 -9.28 0.52
CA LEU A 159 -14.28 -8.41 -0.23
C LEU A 159 -14.35 -8.79 -1.73
N ARG A 160 -13.25 -9.22 -2.35
CA ARG A 160 -13.24 -9.70 -3.74
C ARG A 160 -13.85 -11.08 -3.92
N ASN A 161 -13.50 -12.04 -3.04
CA ASN A 161 -13.74 -13.47 -3.26
C ASN A 161 -14.80 -14.07 -2.32
N GLY A 162 -15.33 -13.30 -1.37
CA GLY A 162 -16.32 -13.77 -0.39
C GLY A 162 -17.70 -14.01 -1.03
N ARG A 163 -18.35 -15.12 -0.64
CA ARG A 163 -19.69 -15.58 -1.09
C ARG A 163 -20.88 -14.68 -0.66
N ARG A 164 -20.73 -13.36 -0.48
CA ARG A 164 -21.80 -12.48 0.03
C ARG A 164 -22.34 -11.46 -0.98
N ARG A 165 -22.46 -11.84 -2.26
CA ARG A 165 -23.15 -10.98 -3.25
C ARG A 165 -24.61 -10.70 -2.88
N GLU A 166 -25.29 -11.61 -2.18
CA GLU A 166 -26.72 -11.44 -1.86
C GLU A 166 -27.01 -10.63 -0.58
N VAL A 167 -26.00 -10.37 0.27
CA VAL A 167 -26.20 -9.70 1.57
C VAL A 167 -25.60 -8.28 1.59
N GLN A 168 -24.70 -7.94 0.66
CA GLN A 168 -24.06 -6.61 0.64
C GLN A 168 -24.91 -5.51 0.01
N ASP A 169 -25.84 -5.83 -0.90
CA ASP A 169 -26.80 -4.86 -1.44
C ASP A 169 -27.85 -4.42 -0.40
N SER A 170 -27.96 -5.13 0.72
CA SER A 170 -28.88 -4.83 1.82
C SER A 170 -28.21 -4.26 3.08
N ASP A 171 -26.88 -4.09 3.07
CA ASP A 171 -26.14 -3.53 4.20
C ASP A 171 -25.90 -2.02 4.01
N PRO A 172 -26.59 -1.13 4.76
CA PRO A 172 -26.40 0.31 4.66
C PRO A 172 -24.99 0.79 5.06
N ALA A 173 -24.15 -0.10 5.62
CA ALA A 173 -22.73 0.16 5.90
C ALA A 173 -21.78 -0.23 4.75
N PHE A 174 -22.30 -0.73 3.62
CA PHE A 174 -21.48 -1.14 2.48
C PHE A 174 -20.92 0.09 1.72
N ILE A 175 -19.59 0.25 1.73
CA ILE A 175 -18.85 1.36 1.12
C ILE A 175 -18.19 0.90 -0.19
N GLY A 176 -18.98 0.34 -1.11
CA GLY A 176 -18.50 -0.07 -2.42
C GLY A 176 -19.63 -0.03 -3.45
N SER A 177 -19.38 0.50 -4.64
CA SER A 177 -20.28 0.40 -5.78
C SER A 177 -19.74 -0.65 -6.75
N PHE A 178 -20.57 -1.59 -7.17
CA PHE A 178 -20.28 -2.46 -8.30
C PHE A 178 -20.78 -1.76 -9.57
N GLU A 179 -19.88 -1.34 -10.45
CA GLU A 179 -20.25 -0.82 -11.77
C GLU A 179 -19.76 -1.82 -12.82
N GLU A 180 -20.70 -2.38 -13.57
CA GLU A 180 -20.41 -3.26 -14.71
C GLU A 180 -20.04 -2.38 -15.91
N PHE A 181 -18.87 -2.63 -16.51
CA PHE A 181 -18.36 -1.85 -17.64
C PHE A 181 -18.51 -2.65 -18.94
N ASP A 182 -18.99 -1.99 -19.99
CA ASP A 182 -19.11 -2.59 -21.31
C ASP A 182 -17.75 -2.61 -22.01
N ALA A 183 -17.35 -3.75 -22.56
CA ALA A 183 -16.01 -3.92 -23.14
C ALA A 183 -15.83 -3.14 -24.47
N GLU A 184 -16.93 -2.65 -25.05
CA GLU A 184 -16.94 -1.83 -26.26
C GLU A 184 -16.79 -0.33 -25.97
N GLU A 185 -16.94 0.09 -24.71
CA GLU A 185 -16.69 1.47 -24.33
C GLU A 185 -15.16 1.70 -24.26
N PRO A 186 -14.60 2.63 -25.05
CA PRO A 186 -13.17 2.88 -25.00
C PRO A 186 -12.78 3.25 -23.57
N PRO A 187 -11.62 2.81 -23.06
CA PRO A 187 -11.15 3.32 -21.79
C PRO A 187 -11.13 4.84 -21.94
N ASN A 188 -11.76 5.56 -21.00
CA ASN A 188 -11.75 7.03 -20.86
C ASN A 188 -10.32 7.58 -20.59
N PHE A 189 -9.30 6.94 -21.17
CA PHE A 189 -7.89 7.26 -21.19
C PHE A 189 -7.61 8.49 -22.08
N TRP A 190 -8.50 8.83 -23.01
CA TRP A 190 -8.25 9.86 -24.05
C TRP A 190 -9.31 10.95 -24.17
N GLU A 191 -10.50 10.77 -23.63
CA GLU A 191 -11.57 11.76 -23.74
C GLU A 191 -11.82 12.42 -22.39
N ARG A 192 -11.08 13.50 -22.10
CA ARG A 192 -11.60 14.80 -21.60
C ARG A 192 -10.50 15.85 -21.80
N ARG A 193 -10.63 16.66 -22.87
CA ARG A 193 -10.13 18.04 -22.88
C ARG A 193 -11.18 18.93 -22.25
#